data_AF-A0A7S2AG53-F1
#
_entry.id   AF-A0A7S2AG53-F1
#
_cell.length_a   1.000
_cell.length_b   1.000
_cell.length_c   1.000
_cell.angle_alpha   90.00
_cell.angle_beta   90.00
_cell.angle_gamma   90.00
#
_symmetry.space_group_name_H-M   'P 1'
#
loop_
_entity.id
_entity.type
_entity.pdbx_description
1 polymer ?
#
loop_
_entity_poly.entity_id
_entity_poly.type
_entity_poly.pdbx_seq_one_letter_code
_entity_poly.pdbx_strand_id
1 'polypeptide(L)'
;RNLGYGEDGGRRAVLNCLYLVVLHFPEAELQKKWGALLFAAAAARLPQEPDATAHRMLHVLIKTLLQRVGGSGRQRLLDLALSWGRSPKRAMHAALAESVGLFAEVGGIGSNGLAQLLAASLPALAEVLRAALAAEAADAASLVPMSAAQPWRAAYAASRAFERLVAAAPLDALEKLLAQGPEEAQSRAAAAAAAAAAAVVAPAPTVAEEAEDKQGGKQTPKKKGKKRRMSE
;
A
#
# COMPACT_ATOMS: atom_id res chain seq x y z
N ARG A 1 -1.13 15.95 3.48
CA ARG A 1 -1.83 17.25 3.48
C ARG A 1 -1.65 18.00 2.16
N ASN A 2 -0.41 18.34 1.74
CA ASN A 2 -0.18 19.14 0.52
C ASN A 2 -0.43 18.39 -0.81
N LEU A 3 -0.58 17.07 -0.80
CA LEU A 3 -1.06 16.31 -1.95
C LEU A 3 -2.52 16.62 -2.34
N GLY A 4 -3.31 17.22 -1.44
CA GLY A 4 -4.67 17.67 -1.72
C GLY A 4 -4.76 19.19 -1.86
N TYR A 5 -3.66 19.86 -2.24
CA TYR A 5 -3.64 21.31 -2.40
C TYR A 5 -4.56 21.76 -3.55
N GLY A 6 -5.20 22.91 -3.39
CA GLY A 6 -6.17 23.41 -4.37
C GLY A 6 -5.57 23.69 -5.75
N GLU A 7 -4.31 24.15 -5.78
CA GLU A 7 -3.64 24.48 -7.04
C GLU A 7 -2.85 23.31 -7.61
N ASP A 8 -3.05 23.04 -8.90
CA ASP A 8 -2.40 21.96 -9.64
C ASP A 8 -0.87 22.11 -9.66
N GLY A 9 -0.37 23.34 -9.72
CA GLY A 9 1.07 23.64 -9.64
C GLY A 9 1.67 23.18 -8.32
N GLY A 10 0.99 23.47 -7.20
CA GLY A 10 1.42 23.04 -5.86
C GLY A 10 1.40 21.53 -5.71
N ARG A 11 0.35 20.84 -6.19
CA ARG A 11 0.28 19.37 -6.14
C ARG A 11 1.41 18.72 -6.94
N ARG A 12 1.69 19.21 -8.16
CA ARG A 12 2.79 18.71 -9.00
C ARG A 12 4.16 18.93 -8.35
N ALA A 13 4.39 20.10 -7.73
CA ALA A 13 5.64 20.37 -7.01
C ALA A 13 5.84 19.41 -5.82
N VAL A 14 4.78 19.13 -5.06
CA VAL A 14 4.80 18.15 -3.96
C VAL A 14 5.09 16.75 -4.49
N LEU A 15 4.45 16.34 -5.58
CA LEU A 15 4.69 15.03 -6.21
C LEU A 15 6.13 14.89 -6.69
N ASN A 16 6.70 15.93 -7.29
CA ASN A 16 8.09 15.94 -7.71
C ASN A 16 9.05 15.81 -6.50
N CYS A 17 8.76 16.54 -5.41
CA CYS A 17 9.53 16.43 -4.17
C CYS A 17 9.45 15.00 -3.58
N LEU A 18 8.25 14.42 -3.49
CA LEU A 18 8.07 13.05 -3.02
C LEU A 18 8.78 12.03 -3.91
N TYR A 19 8.77 12.25 -5.23
CA TYR A 19 9.52 11.41 -6.17
C TYR A 19 11.02 11.44 -5.90
N LEU A 20 11.61 12.62 -5.70
CA LEU A 20 13.02 12.75 -5.33
C LEU A 20 13.33 12.10 -3.98
N VAL A 21 12.41 12.21 -3.01
CA VAL A 21 12.54 11.49 -1.73
C VAL A 21 12.59 9.99 -1.99
N VAL A 22 11.61 9.41 -2.69
CA VAL A 22 11.58 7.96 -2.99
C VAL A 22 12.84 7.52 -3.74
N LEU A 23 13.35 8.34 -4.65
CA LEU A 23 14.53 8.02 -5.47
C LEU A 23 15.82 7.97 -4.65
N HIS A 24 16.00 8.93 -3.72
CA HIS A 24 17.26 9.10 -3.00
C HIS A 24 17.25 8.59 -1.56
N PHE A 25 16.09 8.25 -0.98
CA PHE A 25 16.04 7.75 0.39
C PHE A 25 16.76 6.39 0.54
N PRO A 26 17.36 6.12 1.71
CA PRO A 26 17.92 4.80 2.01
C PRO A 26 16.86 3.70 1.87
N GLU A 27 17.20 2.63 1.14
CA GLU A 27 16.26 1.55 0.82
C GLU A 27 15.72 0.85 2.07
N ALA A 28 16.59 0.62 3.05
CA ALA A 28 16.21 -0.02 4.31
C ALA A 28 15.15 0.77 5.10
N GLU A 29 15.25 2.11 5.08
CA GLU A 29 14.28 3.00 5.74
C GLU A 29 12.97 3.07 4.96
N LEU A 30 13.05 3.10 3.64
CA LEU A 30 11.88 3.06 2.77
C LEU A 30 11.10 1.75 2.93
N GLN A 31 11.80 0.62 3.00
CA GLN A 31 11.21 -0.70 3.15
C GLN A 31 10.63 -0.94 4.56
N LYS A 32 11.19 -0.35 5.61
CA LYS A 32 10.77 -0.60 7.00
C LYS A 32 9.77 0.42 7.55
N LYS A 33 9.98 1.71 7.31
CA LYS A 33 9.24 2.78 8.01
C LYS A 33 8.35 3.60 7.09
N TRP A 34 8.88 4.05 5.95
CA TRP A 34 8.23 5.13 5.19
C TRP A 34 7.43 4.66 3.98
N GLY A 35 7.73 3.48 3.44
CA GLY A 35 7.11 3.00 2.20
C GLY A 35 5.60 2.87 2.29
N ALA A 36 5.08 2.31 3.39
CA ALA A 36 3.63 2.17 3.60
C ALA A 36 2.92 3.53 3.67
N LEU A 37 3.54 4.52 4.35
CA LEU A 37 2.99 5.86 4.45
C LEU A 37 2.95 6.58 3.10
N LEU A 38 4.07 6.54 2.36
CA LEU A 38 4.18 7.16 1.04
C LEU A 38 3.23 6.50 0.04
N PHE A 39 3.17 5.17 0.05
CA PHE A 39 2.25 4.39 -0.77
C PHE A 39 0.79 4.75 -0.48
N ALA A 40 0.37 4.68 0.78
CA ALA A 40 -1.01 4.98 1.17
C ALA A 40 -1.40 6.43 0.82
N ALA A 41 -0.50 7.38 1.04
CA ALA A 41 -0.75 8.79 0.71
C ALA A 41 -0.91 9.02 -0.80
N ALA A 42 -0.07 8.39 -1.63
CA ALA A 42 -0.14 8.50 -3.09
C ALA A 42 -1.36 7.75 -3.64
N ALA A 43 -1.58 6.50 -3.22
CA ALA A 43 -2.67 5.67 -3.70
C ALA A 43 -4.05 6.23 -3.32
N ALA A 44 -4.20 6.79 -2.12
CA ALA A 44 -5.46 7.46 -1.73
C ALA A 44 -5.75 8.71 -2.57
N ARG A 45 -4.72 9.32 -3.19
CA ARG A 45 -4.87 10.50 -4.04
C ARG A 45 -5.25 10.16 -5.48
N LEU A 46 -4.82 9.01 -6.00
CA LEU A 46 -5.05 8.57 -7.38
C LEU A 46 -6.48 8.81 -7.90
N PRO A 47 -7.53 8.24 -7.27
CA PRO A 47 -8.90 8.36 -7.79
C PRO A 47 -9.51 9.77 -7.63
N GLN A 48 -8.81 10.64 -6.90
CA GLN A 48 -9.26 11.99 -6.56
C GLN A 48 -8.48 13.07 -7.30
N GLU A 49 -7.53 12.72 -8.15
CA GLU A 49 -6.67 13.69 -8.83
C GLU A 49 -7.31 14.16 -10.14
N PRO A 50 -7.74 15.44 -10.24
CA PRO A 50 -8.37 15.96 -11.46
C PRO A 50 -7.35 16.31 -12.56
N ASP A 51 -6.11 16.66 -12.20
CA ASP A 51 -5.08 16.99 -13.18
C ASP A 51 -4.46 15.70 -13.75
N ALA A 52 -4.61 15.49 -15.06
CA ALA A 52 -4.07 14.33 -15.75
C ALA A 52 -2.53 14.23 -15.61
N THR A 53 -1.82 15.35 -15.49
CA THR A 53 -0.37 15.36 -15.32
C THR A 53 0.01 14.86 -13.91
N ALA A 54 -0.57 15.44 -12.87
CA ALA A 54 -0.40 15.00 -11.49
C ALA A 54 -0.81 13.52 -11.31
N HIS A 55 -1.88 13.09 -11.98
CA HIS A 55 -2.32 11.69 -11.95
C HIS A 55 -1.24 10.74 -12.53
N ARG A 56 -0.62 11.11 -13.67
CA ARG A 56 0.54 10.37 -14.22
C ARG A 56 1.74 10.39 -13.28
N MET A 57 2.02 11.52 -12.63
CA MET A 57 3.10 11.63 -11.64
C MET A 57 2.87 10.72 -10.43
N LEU A 58 1.62 10.56 -9.98
CA LEU A 58 1.25 9.59 -8.93
C LEU A 58 1.56 8.15 -9.36
N HIS A 59 1.20 7.76 -10.60
CA HIS A 59 1.57 6.44 -11.13
C HIS A 59 3.08 6.22 -11.13
N VAL A 60 3.85 7.20 -11.62
CA VAL A 60 5.32 7.11 -11.64
C VAL A 60 5.87 6.98 -10.23
N LEU A 61 5.42 7.83 -9.30
CA LEU A 61 5.83 7.80 -7.89
C LEU A 61 5.59 6.42 -7.25
N ILE A 62 4.39 5.85 -7.43
CA ILE A 62 4.04 4.54 -6.87
C ILE A 62 4.88 3.44 -7.51
N LYS A 63 5.06 3.43 -8.83
CA LYS A 63 5.90 2.44 -9.50
C LYS A 63 7.35 2.51 -9.04
N THR A 64 7.92 3.72 -8.94
CA THR A 64 9.28 3.92 -8.45
C THR A 64 9.42 3.43 -7.00
N LEU A 65 8.42 3.70 -6.16
CA LEU A 65 8.38 3.17 -4.80
C LEU A 65 8.37 1.62 -4.78
N LEU A 66 7.53 0.99 -5.59
CA LEU A 66 7.42 -0.47 -5.68
C LEU A 66 8.71 -1.13 -6.22
N GLN A 67 9.39 -0.47 -7.14
CA GLN A 67 10.71 -0.92 -7.63
C GLN A 67 11.77 -0.85 -6.51
N ARG A 68 11.66 0.14 -5.62
CA ARG A 68 12.64 0.42 -4.56
C ARG A 68 12.46 -0.37 -3.27
N VAL A 69 11.29 -0.89 -2.92
CA VAL A 69 11.07 -1.54 -1.60
C VAL A 69 11.41 -3.04 -1.55
N GLY A 70 11.91 -3.61 -2.65
CA GLY A 70 12.20 -5.05 -2.77
C GLY A 70 10.95 -5.95 -2.70
N GLY A 71 11.14 -7.27 -2.81
CA GLY A 71 10.03 -8.23 -2.87
C GLY A 71 9.14 -8.25 -1.61
N SER A 72 9.74 -8.33 -0.42
CA SER A 72 8.99 -8.35 0.85
C SER A 72 8.35 -7.00 1.19
N GLY A 73 8.93 -5.89 0.74
CA GLY A 73 8.28 -4.57 0.82
C GLY A 73 7.07 -4.50 -0.10
N ARG A 74 7.20 -4.94 -1.35
CA ARG A 74 6.08 -4.99 -2.30
C ARG A 74 4.93 -5.84 -1.77
N GLN A 75 5.20 -7.02 -1.21
CA GLN A 75 4.13 -7.86 -0.65
C GLN A 75 3.38 -7.13 0.47
N ARG A 76 4.10 -6.48 1.41
CA ARG A 76 3.46 -5.72 2.49
C ARG A 76 2.62 -4.54 1.97
N LEU A 77 3.06 -3.88 0.90
CA LEU A 77 2.28 -2.82 0.27
C LEU A 77 1.05 -3.37 -0.47
N LEU A 78 1.15 -4.54 -1.07
CA LEU A 78 0.02 -5.24 -1.67
C LEU A 78 -1.01 -5.63 -0.59
N ASP A 79 -0.57 -6.23 0.51
CA ASP A 79 -1.44 -6.60 1.64
C ASP A 79 -2.15 -5.36 2.21
N LEU A 80 -1.44 -4.24 2.32
CA LEU A 80 -2.00 -2.95 2.70
C LEU A 80 -3.08 -2.49 1.70
N ALA A 81 -2.81 -2.55 0.40
CA ALA A 81 -3.80 -2.21 -0.62
C ALA A 81 -5.04 -3.10 -0.51
N LEU A 82 -4.86 -4.42 -0.46
CA LEU A 82 -5.94 -5.41 -0.35
C LEU A 82 -6.80 -5.22 0.91
N SER A 83 -6.22 -4.73 2.00
CA SER A 83 -6.97 -4.40 3.23
C SER A 83 -8.04 -3.32 3.01
N TRP A 84 -7.87 -2.45 2.01
CA TRP A 84 -8.81 -1.38 1.69
C TRP A 84 -10.12 -1.89 1.11
N GLY A 85 -10.16 -3.11 0.56
CA GLY A 85 -11.40 -3.73 0.09
C GLY A 85 -12.42 -3.91 1.22
N ARG A 86 -11.95 -4.07 2.47
CA ARG A 86 -12.81 -4.19 3.67
C ARG A 86 -13.27 -2.83 4.21
N SER A 87 -12.77 -1.73 3.66
CA SER A 87 -13.15 -0.40 4.11
C SER A 87 -14.58 -0.09 3.70
N PRO A 88 -15.39 0.56 4.56
CA PRO A 88 -16.70 1.07 4.16
C PRO A 88 -16.60 2.29 3.21
N LYS A 89 -15.40 2.86 3.03
CA LYS A 89 -15.19 4.07 2.23
C LYS A 89 -14.99 3.73 0.75
N ARG A 90 -15.94 4.11 -0.11
CA ARG A 90 -15.85 3.94 -1.58
C ARG A 90 -14.54 4.46 -2.19
N ALA A 91 -14.01 5.58 -1.67
CA ALA A 91 -12.73 6.13 -2.13
C ALA A 91 -11.54 5.17 -1.92
N MET A 92 -11.60 4.30 -0.92
CA MET A 92 -10.59 3.28 -0.65
C MET A 92 -10.69 2.11 -1.64
N HIS A 93 -11.90 1.77 -2.10
CA HIS A 93 -12.09 0.77 -3.16
C HIS A 93 -11.51 1.22 -4.50
N ALA A 94 -11.73 2.49 -4.86
CA ALA A 94 -11.11 3.06 -6.05
C ALA A 94 -9.58 3.12 -5.93
N ALA A 95 -9.05 3.52 -4.76
CA ALA A 95 -7.61 3.50 -4.49
C ALA A 95 -7.01 2.09 -4.58
N LEU A 96 -7.70 1.09 -4.03
CA LEU A 96 -7.33 -0.33 -4.16
C LEU A 96 -7.25 -0.71 -5.62
N ALA A 97 -8.33 -0.49 -6.38
CA ALA A 97 -8.41 -0.89 -7.77
C ALA A 97 -7.27 -0.27 -8.60
N GLU A 98 -7.11 1.05 -8.54
CA GLU A 98 -6.06 1.73 -9.33
C GLU A 98 -4.64 1.29 -8.92
N SER A 99 -4.37 1.16 -7.62
CA SER A 99 -3.03 0.82 -7.13
C SER A 99 -2.65 -0.63 -7.44
N VAL A 100 -3.57 -1.59 -7.34
CA VAL A 100 -3.34 -3.01 -7.65
C VAL A 100 -2.85 -3.20 -9.08
N GLY A 101 -3.46 -2.48 -10.04
CA GLY A 101 -3.03 -2.54 -11.43
C GLY A 101 -1.57 -2.11 -11.63
N LEU A 102 -1.04 -1.22 -10.76
CA LEU A 102 0.35 -0.76 -10.84
C LEU A 102 1.35 -1.83 -10.35
N PHE A 103 0.94 -2.77 -9.49
CA PHE A 103 1.82 -3.86 -9.07
C PHE A 103 2.19 -4.77 -10.25
N ALA A 104 1.25 -5.02 -11.16
CA ALA A 104 1.47 -5.85 -12.35
C ALA A 104 2.51 -5.25 -13.31
N GLU A 105 2.61 -3.91 -13.33
CA GLU A 105 3.48 -3.18 -14.25
C GLU A 105 4.92 -3.01 -13.69
N VAL A 106 5.17 -3.44 -12.45
CA VAL A 106 6.50 -3.34 -11.82
C VAL A 106 7.32 -4.57 -12.18
N GLY A 107 8.37 -4.36 -12.96
CA GLY A 107 9.32 -5.42 -13.34
C GLY A 107 9.96 -6.12 -12.13
N GLY A 108 10.36 -7.38 -12.33
CA GLY A 108 10.98 -8.21 -11.28
C GLY A 108 9.99 -9.04 -10.46
N ILE A 109 8.72 -9.10 -10.86
CA ILE A 109 7.77 -10.09 -10.40
C ILE A 109 7.91 -11.31 -11.33
N GLY A 110 8.58 -12.36 -10.86
CA GLY A 110 8.67 -13.61 -11.62
C GLY A 110 7.28 -14.24 -11.83
N SER A 111 7.18 -15.25 -12.70
CA SER A 111 5.92 -15.94 -13.04
C SER A 111 5.13 -16.39 -11.80
N ASN A 112 5.81 -16.94 -10.80
CA ASN A 112 5.19 -17.35 -9.53
C ASN A 112 4.66 -16.15 -8.71
N GLY A 113 5.39 -15.04 -8.68
CA GLY A 113 4.96 -13.83 -7.98
C GLY A 113 3.75 -13.19 -8.66
N LEU A 114 3.65 -13.30 -9.98
CA LEU A 114 2.52 -12.77 -10.73
C LEU A 114 1.28 -13.66 -10.55
N ALA A 115 1.45 -14.98 -10.52
CA ALA A 115 0.38 -15.90 -10.17
C ALA A 115 -0.18 -15.62 -8.76
N GLN A 116 0.70 -15.32 -7.78
CA GLN A 116 0.30 -14.91 -6.43
C GLN A 116 -0.44 -13.57 -6.43
N LEU A 117 0.06 -12.59 -7.18
CA LEU A 117 -0.59 -11.28 -7.33
C LEU A 117 -2.00 -11.44 -7.92
N LEU A 118 -2.16 -12.24 -8.97
CA LEU A 118 -3.45 -12.55 -9.59
C LEU A 118 -4.40 -13.22 -8.59
N ALA A 119 -3.94 -14.29 -7.93
CA ALA A 119 -4.75 -15.03 -6.97
C ALA A 119 -5.25 -14.16 -5.80
N ALA A 120 -4.42 -13.23 -5.32
CA ALA A 120 -4.79 -12.32 -4.24
C ALA A 120 -5.67 -11.14 -4.71
N SER A 121 -5.41 -10.62 -5.92
CA SER A 121 -6.01 -9.37 -6.39
C SER A 121 -7.34 -9.57 -7.11
N LEU A 122 -7.50 -10.64 -7.90
CA LEU A 122 -8.73 -10.87 -8.67
C LEU A 122 -10.00 -10.93 -7.81
N PRO A 123 -10.03 -11.65 -6.67
CA PRO A 123 -11.19 -11.64 -5.79
C PRO A 123 -11.50 -10.24 -5.26
N ALA A 124 -10.47 -9.50 -4.85
CA ALA A 124 -10.64 -8.14 -4.33
C ALA A 124 -11.19 -7.19 -5.41
N LEU A 125 -10.71 -7.28 -6.65
CA LEU A 125 -11.24 -6.50 -7.78
C LEU A 125 -12.68 -6.89 -8.13
N ALA A 126 -13.03 -8.17 -8.06
CA ALA A 126 -14.40 -8.64 -8.27
C ALA A 126 -15.36 -8.10 -7.19
N GLU A 127 -14.93 -8.07 -5.92
CA GLU A 127 -15.68 -7.45 -4.84
C GLU A 127 -15.90 -5.95 -5.08
N VAL A 128 -14.85 -5.21 -5.47
CA VAL A 128 -14.94 -3.78 -5.80
C VAL A 128 -15.91 -3.54 -6.95
N LEU A 129 -15.83 -4.34 -8.02
CA LEU A 129 -16.71 -4.21 -9.17
C LEU A 129 -18.16 -4.48 -8.78
N ARG A 130 -18.43 -5.54 -8.01
CA ARG A 130 -19.78 -5.86 -7.53
C ARG A 130 -20.34 -4.76 -6.65
N ALA A 131 -19.53 -4.23 -5.74
CA ALA A 131 -19.92 -3.11 -4.88
C ALA A 131 -20.21 -1.84 -5.67
N ALA A 132 -19.41 -1.55 -6.71
CA ALA A 132 -19.63 -0.40 -7.59
C ALA A 132 -20.94 -0.52 -8.39
N LEU A 133 -21.21 -1.70 -8.96
CA LEU A 133 -22.45 -1.96 -9.71
C LEU A 133 -23.69 -1.91 -8.80
N ALA A 134 -23.61 -2.47 -7.59
CA ALA A 134 -24.70 -2.40 -6.62
C ALA A 134 -24.98 -0.94 -6.19
N ALA A 135 -23.92 -0.14 -6.01
CA ALA A 135 -24.06 1.28 -5.69
C ALA A 135 -24.70 2.06 -6.85
N GLU A 136 -24.34 1.76 -8.10
CA GLU A 136 -24.93 2.39 -9.28
C GLU A 136 -26.42 2.05 -9.42
N ALA A 137 -26.81 0.79 -9.20
CA ALA A 137 -28.21 0.37 -9.19
C ALA A 137 -29.03 1.07 -8.09
N ALA A 138 -28.45 1.25 -6.91
CA ALA A 138 -29.07 1.98 -5.80
C ALA A 138 -29.20 3.48 -6.08
N ASP A 139 -28.17 4.09 -6.67
CA ASP A 139 -28.18 5.51 -7.07
C ASP A 139 -29.21 5.76 -8.18
N ALA A 140 -29.37 4.84 -9.15
CA ALA A 140 -30.38 4.92 -10.20
C ALA A 140 -31.82 4.81 -9.66
N ALA A 141 -32.03 4.10 -8.55
CA ALA A 141 -33.31 4.01 -7.87
C ALA A 141 -33.62 5.22 -6.96
N SER A 142 -32.62 6.06 -6.67
CA SER A 142 -32.75 7.25 -5.82
C SER A 142 -33.11 8.48 -6.65
N LEU A 143 -34.12 9.24 -6.19
CA LEU A 143 -34.49 10.54 -6.77
C LEU A 143 -33.54 11.68 -6.35
N VAL A 144 -32.59 11.40 -5.44
CA VAL A 144 -31.59 12.38 -4.98
C VAL A 144 -30.21 11.89 -5.39
N PRO A 145 -29.46 12.63 -6.22
CA PRO A 145 -28.07 12.31 -6.53
C PRO A 145 -27.20 12.53 -5.29
N MET A 146 -27.03 11.50 -4.46
CA MET A 146 -26.23 11.52 -3.24
C MET A 146 -24.90 10.77 -3.42
N SER A 147 -23.98 11.28 -4.25
CA SER A 147 -22.56 10.96 -4.00
C SER A 147 -21.58 11.86 -4.75
N ALA A 148 -20.61 12.41 -4.02
CA ALA A 148 -19.39 12.99 -4.59
C ALA A 148 -18.45 11.90 -5.18
N ALA A 149 -18.62 10.63 -4.80
CA ALA A 149 -17.85 9.52 -5.31
C ALA A 149 -18.63 8.82 -6.43
N GLN A 150 -18.25 9.09 -7.67
CA GLN A 150 -18.88 8.51 -8.85
C GLN A 150 -18.64 6.98 -8.91
N PRO A 151 -19.67 6.13 -8.73
CA PRO A 151 -19.51 4.67 -8.65
C PRO A 151 -18.82 4.07 -9.88
N TRP A 152 -19.11 4.62 -11.06
CA TRP A 152 -18.50 4.19 -12.33
C TRP A 152 -16.96 4.28 -12.32
N ARG A 153 -16.35 5.21 -11.57
CA ARG A 153 -14.88 5.33 -11.49
C ARG A 153 -14.26 4.11 -10.83
N ALA A 154 -14.89 3.59 -9.78
CA ALA A 154 -14.41 2.39 -9.10
C ALA A 154 -14.55 1.16 -10.02
N ALA A 155 -15.66 1.05 -10.75
CA ALA A 155 -15.85 0.01 -11.76
C ALA A 155 -14.80 0.10 -12.87
N TYR A 156 -14.61 1.30 -13.44
CA TYR A 156 -13.59 1.55 -14.47
C TYR A 156 -12.18 1.23 -13.99
N ALA A 157 -11.81 1.68 -12.79
CA ALA A 157 -10.52 1.39 -12.18
C ALA A 157 -10.33 -0.12 -11.98
N ALA A 158 -11.36 -0.83 -11.53
CA ALA A 158 -11.30 -2.28 -11.34
C ALA A 158 -11.11 -3.02 -12.67
N SER A 159 -11.85 -2.63 -13.71
CA SER A 159 -11.68 -3.18 -15.07
C SER A 159 -10.28 -2.89 -15.63
N ARG A 160 -9.76 -1.68 -15.42
CA ARG A 160 -8.42 -1.31 -15.90
C ARG A 160 -7.32 -2.04 -15.14
N ALA A 161 -7.50 -2.27 -13.84
CA ALA A 161 -6.58 -3.07 -13.04
C ALA A 161 -6.57 -4.54 -13.48
N PHE A 162 -7.76 -5.10 -13.76
CA PHE A 162 -7.90 -6.44 -14.33
C PHE A 162 -7.17 -6.56 -15.66
N GLU A 163 -7.39 -5.62 -16.59
CA GLU A 163 -6.69 -5.58 -17.89
C GLU A 163 -5.17 -5.58 -17.71
N ARG A 164 -4.64 -4.74 -16.83
CA ARG A 164 -3.19 -4.67 -16.54
C ARG A 164 -2.64 -5.97 -15.97
N LEU A 165 -3.38 -6.60 -15.06
CA LEU A 165 -3.01 -7.87 -14.45
C LEU A 165 -2.96 -8.99 -15.49
N VAL A 166 -3.98 -9.09 -16.34
CA VAL A 166 -4.05 -10.10 -17.41
C VAL A 166 -2.98 -9.84 -18.46
N ALA A 167 -2.75 -8.58 -18.86
CA ALA A 167 -1.72 -8.22 -19.83
C ALA A 167 -0.30 -8.52 -19.35
N ALA A 168 -0.05 -8.47 -18.03
CA ALA A 168 1.23 -8.85 -17.47
C ALA A 168 1.42 -10.38 -17.37
N ALA A 169 0.32 -11.14 -17.32
CA ALA A 169 0.33 -12.56 -17.01
C ALA A 169 0.84 -13.44 -18.17
N PRO A 170 1.77 -14.40 -17.93
CA PRO A 170 2.08 -15.40 -18.93
C PRO A 170 0.87 -16.32 -19.15
N LEU A 171 0.69 -16.77 -20.40
CA LEU A 171 -0.45 -17.60 -20.80
C LEU A 171 -0.62 -18.84 -19.91
N ASP A 172 0.47 -19.54 -19.61
CA ASP A 172 0.46 -20.74 -18.76
C ASP A 172 -0.09 -20.48 -17.34
N ALA A 173 0.13 -19.29 -16.79
CA ALA A 173 -0.38 -18.93 -15.48
C ALA A 173 -1.88 -18.63 -15.53
N LEU A 174 -2.35 -18.00 -16.61
CA LEU A 174 -3.78 -17.78 -16.85
C LEU A 174 -4.51 -19.10 -17.07
N GLU A 175 -3.96 -20.01 -17.88
CA GLU A 175 -4.53 -21.34 -18.11
C GLU A 175 -4.64 -22.12 -16.80
N LYS A 176 -3.60 -22.14 -15.96
CA LYS A 176 -3.66 -22.78 -14.63
C LYS A 176 -4.69 -22.16 -13.70
N LEU A 177 -4.86 -20.84 -13.76
CA LEU A 177 -5.80 -20.11 -12.92
C LEU A 177 -7.25 -20.32 -13.39
N LEU A 178 -7.48 -20.38 -14.71
CA LEU A 178 -8.79 -20.65 -15.31
C LEU A 178 -9.18 -22.13 -15.24
N ALA A 179 -8.20 -23.04 -15.26
CA ALA A 179 -8.41 -24.47 -15.08
C ALA A 179 -8.77 -24.82 -13.62
N GLN A 180 -8.34 -24.00 -12.66
CA GLN A 180 -8.83 -24.05 -11.28
C GLN A 180 -10.26 -23.52 -11.28
N GLY A 181 -11.23 -24.39 -10.98
CA GLY A 181 -12.63 -24.00 -10.93
C GLY A 181 -12.89 -22.84 -9.95
N PRO A 182 -14.02 -22.11 -10.11
CA PRO A 182 -14.33 -20.93 -9.29
C PRO A 182 -14.36 -21.22 -7.78
N GLU A 183 -14.67 -22.45 -7.35
CA GLU A 183 -14.68 -22.84 -5.94
C GLU A 183 -13.28 -22.92 -5.30
N GLU A 184 -12.28 -23.43 -6.02
CA GLU A 184 -10.90 -23.50 -5.51
C GLU A 184 -10.25 -22.11 -5.45
N ALA A 185 -10.57 -21.25 -6.42
CA ALA A 185 -10.13 -19.86 -6.43
C ALA A 185 -10.75 -19.08 -5.26
N GLN A 186 -12.03 -19.30 -4.94
CA GLN A 186 -12.70 -18.69 -3.80
C GLN A 186 -12.17 -19.20 -2.46
N SER A 187 -11.88 -20.50 -2.31
CA SER A 187 -11.34 -21.05 -1.06
C SER A 187 -9.93 -20.52 -0.76
N ARG A 188 -9.08 -20.37 -1.78
CA ARG A 188 -7.74 -19.77 -1.64
C ARG A 188 -7.81 -18.27 -1.39
N ALA A 189 -8.71 -17.54 -2.03
CA ALA A 189 -8.94 -16.13 -1.76
C ALA A 189 -9.38 -15.89 -0.31
N ALA A 190 -10.30 -16.73 0.19
CA ALA A 190 -10.73 -16.70 1.58
C ALA A 190 -9.58 -17.04 2.54
N ALA A 191 -8.75 -18.04 2.21
CA ALA A 191 -7.58 -18.40 3.01
C ALA A 191 -6.51 -17.29 3.03
N ALA A 192 -6.25 -16.63 1.90
CA ALA A 192 -5.33 -15.49 1.82
C ALA A 192 -5.86 -14.28 2.59
N ALA A 193 -7.18 -14.01 2.50
CA ALA A 193 -7.83 -12.96 3.27
C ALA A 193 -7.80 -13.23 4.79
N ALA A 194 -7.97 -14.50 5.20
CA ALA A 194 -7.87 -14.94 6.59
C ALA A 194 -6.43 -14.85 7.11
N ALA A 195 -5.43 -15.24 6.31
CA ALA A 195 -4.01 -15.11 6.66
C ALA A 195 -3.61 -13.63 6.84
N ALA A 196 -4.08 -12.75 5.95
CA ALA A 196 -3.89 -11.31 6.08
C ALA A 196 -4.62 -10.73 7.33
N ALA A 197 -5.77 -11.28 7.72
CA ALA A 197 -6.46 -10.89 8.95
C ALA A 197 -5.70 -11.34 10.21
N ALA A 198 -5.15 -12.55 10.21
CA ALA A 198 -4.34 -13.07 11.30
C ALA A 198 -3.03 -12.26 11.49
N ALA A 199 -2.42 -11.79 10.41
CA ALA A 199 -1.22 -10.94 10.47
C ALA A 199 -1.46 -9.55 11.10
N VAL A 200 -2.70 -9.07 11.11
CA VAL A 200 -3.09 -7.78 11.74
C VAL A 200 -3.38 -7.94 13.24
N VAL A 201 -3.66 -9.17 13.70
CA VAL A 201 -4.03 -9.47 15.10
C VAL A 201 -2.86 -10.00 15.92
N ALA A 202 -1.69 -10.27 15.33
CA ALA A 202 -0.52 -10.68 16.09
C ALA A 202 -0.09 -9.57 17.08
N PRO A 203 -0.16 -9.80 18.40
CA PRO A 203 0.31 -8.82 19.36
C PRO A 203 1.82 -8.67 19.22
N ALA A 204 2.30 -7.43 19.27
CA ALA A 204 3.72 -7.13 19.39
C ALA A 204 4.33 -7.96 20.54
N PRO A 205 5.56 -8.49 20.41
CA PRO A 205 6.21 -9.17 21.51
C PRO A 205 6.35 -8.17 22.67
N THR A 206 5.62 -8.44 23.75
CA THR A 206 5.82 -7.85 25.06
C THR A 206 7.29 -8.01 25.40
N VAL A 207 7.99 -6.88 25.52
CA VAL A 207 9.35 -6.82 26.08
C VAL A 207 9.26 -7.41 27.47
N ALA A 208 9.86 -8.60 27.64
CA ALA A 208 10.02 -9.24 28.92
C ALA A 208 10.87 -8.32 29.81
N GLU A 209 10.25 -7.87 30.90
CA GLU A 209 10.89 -7.26 32.04
C GLU A 209 11.57 -8.40 32.83
N GLU A 210 12.82 -8.71 32.51
CA GLU A 210 13.68 -9.53 33.37
C GLU A 210 14.44 -8.62 34.33
N ALA A 211 13.93 -8.58 35.55
CA ALA A 211 14.66 -8.15 36.72
C ALA A 211 15.68 -9.24 37.10
N GLU A 212 16.97 -8.90 37.04
CA GLU A 212 18.01 -9.59 37.82
C GLU A 212 18.65 -8.63 38.81
N ASP A 213 18.29 -8.85 40.07
CA ASP A 213 18.95 -8.37 41.28
C ASP A 213 20.01 -9.41 41.69
N LYS A 214 21.28 -9.02 41.79
CA LYS A 214 22.07 -9.09 43.04
C LYS A 214 23.58 -8.85 42.88
N GLN A 215 24.12 -8.34 44.00
CA GLN A 215 25.53 -8.15 44.40
C GLN A 215 26.24 -6.95 43.74
N GLY A 216 26.79 -5.96 44.45
CA GLY A 216 27.14 -5.83 45.86
C GLY A 216 28.53 -5.17 45.93
N GLY A 217 28.70 -4.16 46.79
CA GLY A 217 30.05 -3.73 47.22
C GLY A 217 30.45 -2.27 46.94
N LYS A 218 30.07 -1.38 47.86
CA LYS A 218 30.97 -0.49 48.62
C LYS A 218 32.27 0.01 47.95
N GLN A 219 32.37 1.34 47.79
CA GLN A 219 33.38 2.26 48.37
C GLN A 219 33.91 3.33 47.40
N THR A 220 33.61 4.59 47.75
CA THR A 220 34.38 5.79 47.37
C THR A 220 35.82 5.72 47.89
N PRO A 221 36.77 6.50 47.31
CA PRO A 221 37.10 7.75 47.99
C PRO A 221 37.42 8.95 47.09
N LYS A 222 37.13 10.13 47.67
CA LYS A 222 37.66 11.47 47.39
C LYS A 222 39.12 11.49 46.91
N LYS A 223 39.43 12.36 45.94
CA LYS A 223 40.68 13.13 45.96
C LYS A 223 40.49 14.56 45.44
N LYS A 224 40.99 15.49 46.24
CA LYS A 224 41.05 16.95 46.10
C LYS A 224 42.19 17.39 45.17
N GLY A 225 42.05 18.60 44.61
CA GLY A 225 43.15 19.48 44.18
C GLY A 225 43.36 19.49 42.66
N LYS A 226 43.80 20.57 42.00
CA LYS A 226 44.41 21.83 42.47
C LYS A 226 44.50 22.80 41.26
N LYS A 227 44.06 24.04 41.49
CA LYS A 227 44.41 25.33 40.84
C LYS A 227 45.67 25.36 39.94
N ARG A 228 45.55 25.96 38.75
CA ARG A 228 46.56 26.84 38.06
C ARG A 228 45.87 27.51 36.85
N ARG A 229 45.44 28.77 36.95
CA ARG A 229 46.11 30.00 36.45
C ARG A 229 46.74 29.84 35.06
N MET A 230 46.10 30.43 34.05
CA MET A 230 46.74 30.87 32.81
C MET A 230 46.74 32.40 32.80
N SER A 231 47.92 32.95 32.60
CA SER A 231 48.18 34.32 32.18
C SER A 231 49.47 34.25 31.39
N GLU A 232 49.33 34.39 30.07
CA GLU A 232 50.20 35.12 29.14
C GLU A 232 49.45 35.25 27.81
#